data_AF-A0ABC9Z4K1-F1
#
_entry.id   AF-A0ABC9Z4K1-F1
#
_cell.length_a   1.000
_cell.length_b   1.000
_cell.length_c   1.000
_cell.angle_alpha   90.00
_cell.angle_beta   90.00
_cell.angle_gamma   90.00
#
_symmetry.space_group_name_H-M   'P 1'
#
loop_
_entity.id
_entity.type
_entity.pdbx_description
1 polymer ?
#
loop_
_entity_poly.entity_id
_entity_poly.type
_entity_poly.pdbx_seq_one_letter_code
_entity_poly.pdbx_strand_id
1 'polypeptide(L)'
;MTRAAALAAALGVEVGVAEVSEAQAREFMLGAGMSEEFADGALAGQAFVRAGGDEGVTGDIERALGRTPRSYADWVRDHAAAFTADPAETTDR
;
A
#
# COMPACT_ATOMS: atom_id res chain seq x y z
N MET A 1 12.52 -8.71 5.46
CA MET A 1 12.54 -7.75 4.34
C MET A 1 11.39 -6.79 4.54
N THR A 2 11.61 -5.48 4.48
CA THR A 2 10.51 -4.49 4.56
C THR A 2 9.72 -4.46 3.26
N ARG A 3 8.49 -3.92 3.27
CA ARG A 3 7.70 -3.75 2.04
C ARG A 3 8.43 -2.88 1.01
N ALA A 4 9.05 -1.78 1.46
CA ALA A 4 9.89 -0.92 0.63
C ALA A 4 11.08 -1.68 0.03
N ALA A 5 11.76 -2.53 0.81
CA ALA A 5 12.87 -3.34 0.30
C ALA A 5 12.41 -4.38 -0.75
N ALA A 6 11.20 -4.94 -0.60
CA ALA A 6 10.62 -5.83 -1.61
C ALA A 6 10.40 -5.11 -2.95
N LEU A 7 9.87 -3.89 -2.88
CA LEU A 7 9.64 -3.05 -4.04
C LEU A 7 10.96 -2.61 -4.69
N ALA A 8 11.92 -2.12 -3.88
CA ALA A 8 13.25 -1.74 -4.36
C ALA A 8 13.95 -2.89 -5.10
N ALA A 9 13.90 -4.10 -4.55
CA ALA A 9 14.48 -5.29 -5.17
C ALA A 9 13.83 -5.62 -6.52
N ALA A 10 12.52 -5.44 -6.65
CA ALA A 10 11.80 -5.70 -7.90
C ALA A 10 11.99 -4.61 -8.96
N LEU A 11 12.13 -3.34 -8.54
CA LEU A 11 12.29 -2.21 -9.46
C LEU A 11 13.75 -1.92 -9.83
N GLY A 12 14.71 -2.44 -9.07
CA GLY A 12 16.13 -2.16 -9.28
C GLY A 12 16.54 -0.71 -8.94
N VAL A 13 15.72 0.00 -8.17
CA VAL A 13 15.96 1.37 -7.71
C VAL A 13 15.80 1.46 -6.20
N GLU A 14 16.46 2.43 -5.56
CA GLU A 14 16.28 2.67 -4.12
C GLU A 14 14.88 3.23 -3.84
N VAL A 15 14.21 2.64 -2.84
CA VAL A 15 12.88 3.09 -2.37
C VAL A 15 12.96 3.39 -0.88
N GLY A 16 12.79 4.66 -0.54
CA GLY A 16 12.73 5.14 0.85
C GLY A 16 11.30 5.20 1.40
N VAL A 17 11.18 5.21 2.72
CA VAL A 17 9.94 5.53 3.43
C VAL A 17 10.19 6.81 4.21
N ALA A 18 9.34 7.81 4.00
CA ALA A 18 9.39 9.08 4.71
C ALA A 18 8.14 9.25 5.58
N GLU A 19 8.33 9.82 6.76
CA GLU A 19 7.21 10.18 7.64
C GLU A 19 6.46 11.38 7.05
N VAL A 20 5.15 11.23 6.92
CA VAL A 20 4.25 12.30 6.46
C VAL A 20 3.29 12.59 7.60
N SER A 21 3.19 13.86 8.01
CA SER A 21 2.23 14.23 9.05
C SER A 21 0.79 14.05 8.58
N GLU A 22 -0.11 13.79 9.53
CA GLU A 22 -1.53 13.63 9.25
C GLU A 22 -2.12 14.85 8.53
N ALA A 23 -1.69 16.06 8.89
CA ALA A 23 -2.10 17.30 8.24
C ALA A 23 -1.65 17.35 6.76
N GLN A 24 -0.39 16.99 6.47
CA GLN A 24 0.13 16.95 5.10
C GLN A 24 -0.59 15.88 4.27
N ALA A 25 -0.85 14.71 4.84
CA ALA A 25 -1.59 13.65 4.18
C ALA A 25 -3.03 14.08 3.86
N ARG A 26 -3.70 14.78 4.79
CA ARG A 26 -5.04 15.33 4.57
C ARG A 26 -5.06 16.37 3.45
N GLU A 27 -4.14 17.33 3.50
CA GLU A 27 -4.00 18.37 2.47
C GLU A 27 -3.77 17.75 1.09
N PHE A 28 -2.90 16.74 1.00
CA PHE A 28 -2.64 16.01 -0.24
C PHE A 28 -3.90 15.32 -0.79
N MET A 29 -4.66 14.60 0.05
CA MET A 29 -5.88 13.91 -0.39
C MET A 29 -6.93 14.87 -0.92
N LEU A 30 -7.15 15.99 -0.22
CA LEU A 30 -8.08 17.03 -0.66
C LEU A 30 -7.60 17.70 -1.95
N GLY A 31 -6.30 17.99 -2.07
CA GLY A 31 -5.70 18.52 -3.28
C GLY A 31 -5.80 17.57 -4.48
N ALA A 32 -5.86 16.25 -4.23
CA ALA A 32 -6.09 15.22 -5.23
C ALA A 32 -7.59 15.02 -5.59
N GLY A 33 -8.50 15.82 -5.03
CA GLY A 33 -9.93 15.78 -5.34
C GLY A 33 -10.73 14.74 -4.54
N MET A 34 -10.15 14.17 -3.49
CA MET A 34 -10.88 13.29 -2.58
C MET A 34 -11.80 14.11 -1.66
N SER A 35 -12.91 13.52 -1.22
CA SER A 35 -13.82 14.17 -0.27
C SER A 35 -13.21 14.27 1.13
N GLU A 36 -13.70 15.21 1.94
CA GLU A 36 -13.33 15.33 3.35
C GLU A 36 -13.64 14.04 4.12
N GLU A 37 -14.81 13.45 3.87
CA GLU A 37 -15.21 12.17 4.47
C GLU A 37 -14.21 11.05 4.16
N PHE A 38 -13.75 10.97 2.90
CA PHE A 38 -12.75 9.99 2.51
C PHE A 38 -11.42 10.24 3.24
N ALA A 39 -10.95 11.49 3.26
CA ALA A 39 -9.68 11.84 3.88
C ALA A 39 -9.69 11.53 5.37
N ASP A 40 -10.74 11.94 6.08
CA ASP A 40 -10.88 11.71 7.51
C ASP A 40 -10.99 10.20 7.84
N GLY A 41 -11.72 9.43 7.02
CA GLY A 41 -11.81 7.98 7.15
C GLY A 41 -10.49 7.26 6.90
N ALA A 42 -9.74 7.66 5.87
CA ALA A 42 -8.43 7.10 5.56
C ALA A 42 -7.42 7.35 6.70
N LEU A 43 -7.41 8.57 7.24
CA LEU A 43 -6.53 8.94 8.36
C LEU A 43 -6.90 8.21 9.65
N ALA A 44 -8.20 8.03 9.93
CA ALA A 44 -8.66 7.22 11.06
C ALA A 44 -8.20 5.76 10.93
N GLY A 45 -8.31 5.17 9.73
CA GLY A 45 -7.81 3.82 9.46
C GLY A 45 -6.29 3.70 9.66
N GLN A 46 -5.52 4.69 9.18
CA GLN A 46 -4.07 4.73 9.40
C GLN A 46 -3.71 4.87 10.88
N ALA A 47 -4.45 5.70 11.64
CA ALA A 47 -4.25 5.84 13.08
C ALA A 47 -4.48 4.52 13.82
N PHE A 48 -5.51 3.75 13.42
CA PHE A 48 -5.78 2.41 13.97
C PHE A 48 -4.62 1.43 13.70
N VAL A 49 -4.10 1.40 12.47
CA VAL A 49 -2.93 0.56 12.11
C VAL A 49 -1.70 0.97 12.92
N ARG A 50 -1.41 2.26 13.04
CA ARG A 50 -0.28 2.76 13.87
C ARG A 50 -0.39 2.36 15.34
N ALA A 51 -1.61 2.19 15.83
CA ALA A 51 -1.87 1.72 17.19
C ALA A 51 -1.77 0.18 17.35
N GLY A 52 -1.33 -0.54 16.32
CA GLY A 52 -1.19 -2.00 16.34
C GLY A 52 -2.51 -2.75 16.10
N GLY A 53 -3.55 -2.05 15.64
CA GLY A 53 -4.88 -2.62 15.44
C GLY A 53 -4.95 -3.73 14.36
N ASP A 54 -3.93 -3.87 13.51
CA ASP A 54 -3.87 -4.84 12.42
C ASP A 54 -2.79 -5.93 12.61
N GLU A 55 -2.17 -6.03 13.79
CA GLU A 55 -1.05 -6.97 14.02
C GLU A 55 -1.46 -8.46 13.98
N GLY A 56 -2.75 -8.76 14.01
CA GLY A 56 -3.28 -10.13 14.02
C GLY A 56 -3.23 -10.82 12.66
N VAL A 57 -2.30 -11.75 12.47
CA VAL A 57 -2.33 -12.69 11.33
C VAL A 57 -3.18 -13.91 11.68
N THR A 58 -4.17 -14.23 10.85
CA THR A 58 -5.04 -15.40 11.02
C THR A 58 -4.73 -16.49 9.98
N GLY A 59 -5.12 -17.73 10.29
CA GLY A 59 -5.08 -18.86 9.33
C GLY A 59 -6.34 -18.99 8.46
N ASP A 60 -7.12 -17.91 8.32
CA ASP A 60 -8.41 -17.94 7.62
C ASP A 60 -8.24 -18.25 6.13
N ILE A 61 -7.17 -17.77 5.51
CA ILE A 61 -6.88 -18.02 4.09
C ILE A 61 -6.58 -19.51 3.88
N GLU A 62 -5.73 -20.13 4.69
CA GLU A 62 -5.48 -21.57 4.57
C GLU A 62 -6.75 -22.39 4.80
N ARG A 63 -7.54 -22.03 5.82
CA ARG A 63 -8.80 -22.72 6.12
C ARG A 63 -9.83 -22.62 5.01
N ALA A 64 -9.98 -21.45 4.40
CA ALA A 64 -10.99 -21.22 3.37
C ALA A 64 -10.56 -21.73 2.00
N LEU A 65 -9.27 -21.59 1.65
CA LEU A 65 -8.77 -21.85 0.29
C LEU A 65 -7.87 -23.09 0.17
N GLY A 66 -7.50 -23.74 1.28
CA GLY A 66 -6.64 -24.93 1.28
C GLY A 66 -5.21 -24.68 0.81
N ARG A 67 -4.75 -23.43 0.79
CA ARG A 67 -3.41 -23.02 0.33
C ARG A 67 -2.85 -21.90 1.20
N THR A 68 -1.52 -21.85 1.29
CA THR A 68 -0.80 -20.77 1.98
C THR A 68 -1.10 -19.41 1.35
N PRO A 69 -1.26 -18.33 2.14
CA PRO A 69 -1.33 -16.96 1.65
C PRO A 69 -0.11 -16.63 0.78
N ARG A 70 -0.32 -15.79 -0.23
CA ARG A 70 0.80 -15.23 -1.00
C ARG A 70 1.53 -14.20 -0.16
N SER A 71 2.86 -14.19 -0.29
CA SER A 71 3.67 -13.16 0.36
C SER A 71 3.52 -11.82 -0.35
N TYR A 72 3.85 -10.73 0.35
CA TYR A 72 3.94 -9.41 -0.28
C TYR A 72 4.97 -9.38 -1.41
N ALA A 73 6.08 -10.13 -1.29
CA ALA A 73 7.10 -10.21 -2.33
C ALA A 73 6.60 -10.88 -3.61
N ASP A 74 5.77 -11.91 -3.48
CA ASP A 74 5.11 -12.54 -4.63
C ASP A 74 4.19 -11.56 -5.34
N TRP A 75 3.40 -10.81 -4.58
CA TRP A 75 2.53 -9.78 -5.13
C TRP A 75 3.34 -8.70 -5.86
N VAL A 76 4.41 -8.19 -5.25
CA VAL A 76 5.28 -7.18 -5.89
C VAL A 76 5.85 -7.71 -7.20
N ARG A 77 6.35 -8.95 -7.23
CA ARG A 77 6.86 -9.59 -8.45
C ARG A 77 5.80 -9.64 -9.56
N ASP A 78 4.57 -10.01 -9.21
CA ASP A 78 3.48 -10.14 -10.18
C ASP A 78 2.96 -8.77 -10.68
N HIS A 79 3.19 -7.68 -9.93
CA HIS A 79 2.66 -6.34 -10.21
C HIS A 79 3.71 -5.26 -10.48
N ALA A 80 4.99 -5.62 -10.63
CA ALA A 80 6.09 -4.68 -10.79
C ALA A 80 5.88 -3.68 -11.95
N ALA A 81 5.26 -4.13 -13.05
CA ALA A 81 4.99 -3.30 -14.22
C ALA A 81 4.12 -2.06 -13.91
N ALA A 82 3.26 -2.10 -12.89
CA ALA A 82 2.43 -0.96 -12.50
C ALA A 82 3.25 0.21 -11.93
N PHE A 83 4.49 -0.03 -11.53
CA PHE A 83 5.40 0.97 -10.97
C PHE A 83 6.43 1.48 -11.98
N THR A 84 6.50 0.86 -13.17
CA THR A 84 7.42 1.26 -14.25
C THR A 84 6.70 1.79 -15.48
N ALA A 85 5.37 1.63 -15.55
CA ALA A 85 4.57 2.21 -16.63
C ALA A 85 4.51 3.74 -16.49
N ASP A 86 4.62 4.44 -17.62
CA ASP A 86 4.37 5.88 -17.65
C ASP A 86 2.89 6.12 -17.30
N PRO A 87 2.56 7.00 -16.33
CA PRO A 87 1.18 7.30 -15.98
C PRO A 87 0.33 7.75 -17.18
N ALA A 88 0.93 8.30 -18.24
CA ALA A 88 0.22 8.64 -19.47
C ALA A 88 -0.23 7.42 -20.32
N GLU A 89 0.41 6.26 -20.19
CA GLU A 89 0.05 5.03 -20.93
C GLU A 89 -1.05 4.21 -20.24
N THR A 90 -1.39 4.51 -18.98
CA THR A 90 -2.33 3.70 -18.19
C THR A 90 -3.80 4.08 -18.42
N THR A 91 -4.10 5.24 -19.01
CA THR A 91 -5.48 5.72 -19.23
C THR A 91 -6.21 5.04 -20.41
N ASP A 92 -5.54 4.23 -21.24
CA ASP A 92 -6.14 3.58 -22.42
C ASP A 92 -6.30 2.05 -22.29
N ARG A 93 -6.77 1.55 -21.14
CA ARG A 93 -7.14 0.13 -21.02
C ARG A 93 -8.42 -0.11 -20.21
#